data_AF-A0A2G2FFS9-F1
#
_entry.id   AF-A0A2G2FFS9-F1
#
_cell.length_a   1.000
_cell.length_b   1.000
_cell.length_c   1.000
_cell.angle_alpha   90.00
_cell.angle_beta   90.00
_cell.angle_gamma   90.00
#
_symmetry.space_group_name_H-M   'P 1'
#
loop_
_entity.id
_entity.type
_entity.pdbx_description
1 polymer ?
#
loop_
_entity_poly.entity_id
_entity_poly.type
_entity_poly.pdbx_seq_one_letter_code
_entity_poly.pdbx_strand_id
1 'polypeptide(L)'
;MLSFLIFCTSTYSQVDQVEIKKDYGEMDFAPQIAGYFDGEIPVDEICDTRGLITRRGLKIIVFDIDYHDGDESKKVHVVGNQIPDSICVYIRKYKIGNEIFFTNIKAVDLDGSIKNLSPLRLVAIKQEDNE
;
A
#
# COMPACT_ATOMS: atom_id res chain seq x y z
N MET A 1 -52.22 -55.73 -2.45
CA MET A 1 -51.33 -54.91 -1.59
C MET A 1 -49.92 -55.43 -1.75
N LEU A 2 -49.09 -54.75 -2.55
CA LEU A 2 -47.66 -55.04 -2.64
C LEU A 2 -46.94 -53.72 -2.39
N SER A 3 -46.36 -53.59 -1.21
CA SER A 3 -45.62 -52.41 -0.78
C SER A 3 -44.15 -52.78 -0.79
N PHE A 4 -43.39 -52.23 -1.73
CA PHE A 4 -41.92 -52.34 -1.74
C PHE A 4 -41.33 -50.94 -1.62
N LEU A 5 -40.65 -50.74 -0.50
CA LEU A 5 -39.96 -49.52 -0.09
C LEU A 5 -38.80 -49.21 -1.05
N ILE A 6 -38.83 -48.02 -1.64
CA ILE A 6 -37.73 -47.46 -2.42
C ILE A 6 -36.70 -46.90 -1.44
N PHE A 7 -35.56 -47.58 -1.30
CA PHE A 7 -34.38 -47.06 -0.61
C PHE A 7 -33.69 -46.03 -1.51
N CYS A 8 -33.97 -44.75 -1.29
CA CYS A 8 -33.18 -43.66 -1.88
C CYS A 8 -31.84 -43.56 -1.13
N THR A 9 -30.79 -44.19 -1.66
CA THR A 9 -29.41 -43.97 -1.18
C THR A 9 -28.94 -42.61 -1.70
N SER A 10 -28.94 -41.61 -0.83
CA SER A 10 -28.30 -40.32 -1.08
C SER A 10 -26.78 -40.49 -1.13
N THR A 11 -26.21 -40.48 -2.33
CA THR A 11 -24.76 -40.38 -2.52
C THR A 11 -24.30 -38.98 -2.15
N TYR A 12 -23.70 -38.83 -0.97
CA TYR A 12 -22.97 -37.62 -0.60
C TYR A 12 -21.72 -37.54 -1.48
N SER A 13 -21.74 -36.68 -2.50
CA SER A 13 -20.54 -36.33 -3.26
C SER A 13 -19.68 -35.44 -2.35
N GLN A 14 -18.55 -35.95 -1.86
CA GLN A 14 -17.56 -35.11 -1.20
C GLN A 14 -16.93 -34.22 -2.28
N VAL A 15 -17.28 -32.93 -2.27
CA VAL A 15 -16.61 -31.94 -3.09
C VAL A 15 -15.26 -31.69 -2.44
N ASP A 16 -14.19 -32.15 -3.11
CA ASP A 16 -12.82 -31.89 -2.68
C ASP A 16 -12.61 -30.37 -2.68
N GLN A 17 -12.45 -29.79 -1.49
CA GLN A 17 -12.16 -28.37 -1.35
C GLN A 17 -10.72 -28.14 -1.75
N VAL A 18 -10.51 -27.67 -2.98
CA VAL A 18 -9.19 -27.20 -3.43
C VAL A 18 -8.88 -25.91 -2.68
N GLU A 19 -8.09 -25.99 -1.61
CA GLU A 19 -7.52 -24.83 -0.95
C GLU A 19 -6.45 -24.23 -1.86
N ILE A 20 -6.81 -23.19 -2.62
CA ILE A 20 -5.85 -22.43 -3.42
C ILE A 20 -5.02 -21.58 -2.45
N LYS A 21 -3.87 -22.11 -2.01
CA LYS A 21 -2.83 -21.32 -1.35
C LYS A 21 -2.24 -20.37 -2.38
N LYS A 22 -2.59 -19.09 -2.30
CA LYS A 22 -1.91 -18.05 -3.06
C LYS A 22 -0.54 -17.82 -2.43
N ASP A 23 0.52 -18.01 -3.19
CA ASP A 23 1.84 -17.57 -2.78
C ASP A 23 1.91 -16.05 -2.89
N TYR A 24 2.30 -15.42 -1.80
CA TYR A 24 2.46 -13.97 -1.71
C TYR A 24 3.92 -13.62 -1.91
N GLY A 25 4.18 -12.61 -2.75
CA GLY A 25 5.51 -12.07 -2.94
C GLY A 25 5.81 -10.92 -2.00
N GLU A 26 7.08 -10.58 -1.83
CA GLU A 26 7.51 -9.39 -1.09
C GLU A 26 6.83 -8.10 -1.62
N MET A 27 6.63 -8.03 -2.94
CA MET A 27 5.96 -6.91 -3.63
C MET A 27 4.47 -6.75 -3.27
N ASP A 28 3.80 -7.78 -2.76
CA ASP A 28 2.39 -7.67 -2.33
C ASP A 28 2.23 -6.74 -1.12
N PHE A 29 3.31 -6.55 -0.34
CA PHE A 29 3.34 -5.78 0.89
C PHE A 29 4.15 -4.48 0.76
N ALA A 30 4.73 -4.21 -0.41
CA ALA A 30 5.47 -2.99 -0.66
C ALA A 30 4.56 -1.76 -0.52
N PRO A 31 5.00 -0.71 0.18
CA PRO A 31 4.26 0.54 0.27
C PRO A 31 4.25 1.26 -1.08
N GLN A 32 3.15 1.93 -1.38
CA GLN A 32 2.98 2.71 -2.60
C GLN A 32 2.09 3.93 -2.35
N ILE A 33 2.25 4.96 -3.18
CA ILE A 33 1.35 6.12 -3.28
C ILE A 33 0.83 6.14 -4.71
N ALA A 34 -0.48 6.23 -4.91
CA ALA A 34 -1.10 6.28 -6.24
C ALA A 34 -0.69 5.14 -7.22
N GLY A 35 -0.16 4.01 -6.70
CA GLY A 35 0.36 2.91 -7.52
C GLY A 35 1.87 2.96 -7.80
N TYR A 36 2.56 4.01 -7.38
CA TYR A 36 4.00 4.18 -7.50
C TYR A 36 4.74 3.57 -6.30
N PHE A 37 5.69 2.70 -6.59
CA PHE A 37 6.46 1.92 -5.62
C PHE A 37 7.96 2.29 -5.58
N ASP A 38 8.44 3.04 -6.57
CA ASP A 38 9.76 3.68 -6.62
C ASP A 38 9.76 4.71 -7.77
N GLY A 39 10.80 5.53 -7.85
CA GLY A 39 11.11 6.35 -9.01
C GLY A 39 10.26 7.62 -9.11
N GLU A 40 9.88 7.98 -10.33
CA GLU A 40 9.20 9.24 -10.60
C GLU A 40 7.70 9.15 -10.32
N ILE A 41 7.16 10.19 -9.68
CA ILE A 41 5.73 10.35 -9.40
C ILE A 41 5.27 11.75 -9.81
N PRO A 42 4.14 11.90 -10.53
CA PRO A 42 3.57 13.22 -10.76
C PRO A 42 3.32 13.94 -9.44
N VAL A 43 3.71 15.21 -9.37
CA VAL A 43 3.67 15.99 -8.13
C VAL A 43 2.26 16.09 -7.51
N ASP A 44 1.21 15.95 -8.33
CA ASP A 44 -0.17 15.96 -7.85
C ASP A 44 -0.60 14.62 -7.22
N GLU A 45 0.01 13.52 -7.66
CA GLU A 45 -0.25 12.16 -7.18
C GLU A 45 0.46 11.83 -5.87
N ILE A 46 1.55 12.55 -5.54
CA ILE A 46 2.31 12.28 -4.30
C ILE A 46 1.47 12.47 -3.02
N CYS A 47 0.43 13.29 -3.11
CA CYS A 47 -0.51 13.56 -2.05
C CYS A 47 -1.90 12.98 -2.33
N ASP A 48 -1.94 11.79 -2.93
CA ASP A 48 -3.15 11.01 -3.09
C ASP A 48 -3.90 10.89 -1.75
N THR A 49 -5.21 11.13 -1.79
CA THR A 49 -6.09 11.10 -0.62
C THR A 49 -6.11 9.75 0.12
N ARG A 50 -5.76 8.66 -0.56
CA ARG A 50 -5.57 7.31 0.02
C ARG A 50 -4.29 7.20 0.84
N GLY A 51 -3.34 8.12 0.64
CA GLY A 51 -2.05 8.15 1.31
C GLY A 51 -1.14 6.99 0.91
N LEU A 52 -0.23 6.61 1.81
CA LEU A 52 0.54 5.39 1.71
C LEU A 52 -0.38 4.18 1.90
N ILE A 53 -0.37 3.27 0.93
CA ILE A 53 -1.12 2.02 0.97
C ILE A 53 -0.23 0.84 0.59
N THR A 54 -0.70 -0.37 0.90
CA THR A 54 -0.14 -1.62 0.37
C THR A 54 -1.19 -2.31 -0.50
N ARG A 55 -0.77 -3.20 -1.40
CA ARG A 55 -1.74 -3.93 -2.26
C ARG A 55 -2.62 -4.90 -1.49
N ARG A 56 -2.15 -5.40 -0.35
CA ARG A 56 -2.80 -6.48 0.39
C ARG A 56 -3.34 -6.10 1.77
N GLY A 57 -3.68 -4.83 1.94
CA GLY A 57 -4.52 -4.40 3.05
C GLY A 57 -3.80 -4.31 4.39
N LEU A 58 -2.47 -4.33 4.42
CA LEU A 58 -1.73 -3.88 5.61
C LEU A 58 -2.09 -2.42 5.84
N LYS A 59 -2.55 -2.12 7.06
CA LYS A 59 -2.92 -0.77 7.44
C LYS A 59 -1.69 -0.02 7.92
N ILE A 60 -1.20 0.95 7.14
CA ILE A 60 -0.12 1.83 7.57
C ILE A 60 -0.57 2.64 8.80
N ILE A 61 0.26 2.64 9.83
CA ILE A 61 -0.02 3.34 11.10
C ILE A 61 0.98 4.45 11.39
N VAL A 62 2.19 4.37 10.86
CA VAL A 62 3.23 5.40 11.05
C VAL A 62 4.30 5.28 9.98
N PHE A 63 4.90 6.41 9.62
CA PHE A 63 6.07 6.51 8.75
C PHE A 63 6.80 7.83 9.00
N ASP A 64 8.04 7.91 8.53
CA ASP A 64 8.82 9.15 8.50
C ASP A 64 8.97 9.62 7.04
N ILE A 65 8.94 10.93 6.83
CA ILE A 65 9.24 11.55 5.53
C ILE A 65 10.57 12.28 5.65
N ASP A 66 11.53 11.89 4.83
CA ASP A 66 12.85 12.50 4.72
C ASP A 66 12.97 13.24 3.38
N TYR A 67 13.25 14.54 3.44
CA TYR A 67 13.45 15.38 2.26
C TYR A 67 14.50 16.47 2.54
N HIS A 68 15.14 16.98 1.48
CA HIS A 68 16.11 18.07 1.60
C HIS A 68 15.44 19.43 1.45
N ASP A 69 15.77 20.41 2.28
CA ASP A 69 15.39 21.82 2.20
C ASP A 69 16.65 22.69 2.10
N GLY A 70 17.08 22.99 0.86
CA GLY A 70 18.41 23.52 0.62
C GLY A 70 19.47 22.49 1.00
N ASP A 71 20.39 22.88 1.88
CA ASP A 71 21.46 22.00 2.39
C ASP A 71 21.06 21.20 3.63
N GLU A 72 19.86 21.44 4.19
CA GLU A 72 19.40 20.74 5.38
C GLU A 72 18.51 19.54 5.04
N SER A 73 18.77 18.40 5.65
CA SER A 73 17.83 17.27 5.64
C SER A 73 16.75 17.50 6.71
N LYS A 74 15.48 17.41 6.32
CA LYS A 74 14.32 17.47 7.20
C LYS A 74 13.70 16.08 7.30
N LYS A 75 13.33 15.71 8.54
CA LYS A 75 12.58 14.50 8.86
C LYS A 75 11.26 14.87 9.51
N VAL A 76 10.16 14.32 9.02
CA VAL A 76 8.81 14.52 9.55
C VAL A 76 8.22 13.19 9.96
N HIS A 77 7.89 13.04 11.23
CA HIS A 77 7.19 11.86 11.74
C HIS A 77 5.69 11.99 11.50
N VAL A 78 5.08 10.97 10.89
CA VAL A 78 3.66 10.98 10.52
C VAL A 78 2.94 9.80 11.16
N VAL A 79 1.91 10.11 11.95
CA VAL A 79 0.98 9.12 12.49
C VAL A 79 -0.22 8.98 11.55
N GLY A 80 -0.54 7.75 11.18
CA GLY A 80 -1.51 7.41 10.16
C GLY A 80 -0.84 7.09 8.83
N ASN A 81 -1.61 7.18 7.73
CA ASN A 81 -1.16 6.84 6.40
C ASN A 81 -1.17 8.02 5.42
N GLN A 82 -1.66 9.19 5.83
CA GLN A 82 -1.76 10.37 4.96
C GLN A 82 -0.60 11.32 5.20
N ILE A 83 -0.05 11.88 4.11
CA ILE A 83 0.95 12.95 4.19
C ILE A 83 0.24 14.23 4.69
N PRO A 84 0.80 14.96 5.67
CA PRO A 84 0.20 16.20 6.13
C PRO A 84 0.10 17.26 5.01
N ASP A 85 -1.01 18.00 4.97
CA ASP A 85 -1.26 19.03 3.95
C ASP A 85 -0.12 20.06 3.84
N SER A 86 0.49 20.44 4.96
CA SER A 86 1.63 21.35 4.99
C SER A 86 2.83 20.82 4.20
N ILE A 87 3.09 19.52 4.28
CA ILE A 87 4.14 18.83 3.54
C ILE A 87 3.75 18.70 2.07
N CYS A 88 2.48 18.42 1.77
CA CYS A 88 1.97 18.38 0.41
C CYS A 88 2.13 19.69 -0.34
N VAL A 89 1.74 20.81 0.28
CA VAL A 89 1.94 22.15 -0.27
C VAL A 89 3.41 22.44 -0.51
N TYR A 90 4.27 22.06 0.45
CA TYR A 90 5.70 22.26 0.36
C TYR A 90 6.34 21.46 -0.79
N ILE A 91 5.99 20.17 -0.93
CA ILE A 91 6.48 19.31 -2.00
C ILE A 91 6.06 19.86 -3.37
N ARG A 92 4.78 20.20 -3.53
CA ARG A 92 4.24 20.76 -4.78
C ARG A 92 4.94 22.02 -5.23
N LYS A 93 5.34 22.86 -4.28
CA LYS A 93 5.96 24.15 -4.58
C LYS A 93 7.47 24.08 -4.78
N TYR A 94 8.17 23.18 -4.08
CA TYR A 94 9.63 23.27 -3.94
C TYR A 94 10.40 21.97 -4.17
N LYS A 95 9.73 20.83 -4.38
CA LYS A 95 10.41 19.51 -4.44
C LYS A 95 10.29 18.76 -5.76
N ILE A 96 9.89 19.45 -6.82
CA ILE A 96 10.04 18.93 -8.17
C ILE A 96 11.52 18.60 -8.43
N GLY A 97 11.80 17.40 -8.91
CA GLY A 97 13.13 16.87 -9.23
C GLY A 97 13.95 16.39 -8.03
N ASN A 98 13.43 16.53 -6.80
CA ASN A 98 14.15 16.11 -5.59
C ASN A 98 13.63 14.77 -5.07
N GLU A 99 14.54 13.98 -4.50
CA GLU A 99 14.19 12.73 -3.83
C GLU A 99 13.46 12.99 -2.52
N ILE A 100 12.43 12.20 -2.29
CA ILE A 100 11.64 12.14 -1.07
C ILE A 100 11.64 10.68 -0.63
N PHE A 101 12.07 10.44 0.59
CA PHE A 101 12.14 9.10 1.16
C PHE A 101 11.06 8.94 2.23
N PHE A 102 10.33 7.85 2.14
CA PHE A 102 9.38 7.41 3.16
C PHE A 102 10.03 6.23 3.89
N THR A 103 10.40 6.45 5.15
CA THR A 103 11.17 5.51 5.96
C THR A 103 10.40 5.13 7.22
N ASN A 104 10.91 4.16 7.99
CA ASN A 104 10.30 3.70 9.24
C ASN A 104 8.80 3.35 9.12
N ILE A 105 8.40 2.83 7.96
CA ILE A 105 7.00 2.52 7.65
C ILE A 105 6.58 1.31 8.48
N LYS A 106 5.57 1.50 9.32
CA LYS A 106 4.97 0.41 10.11
C LYS A 106 3.51 0.24 9.72
N ALA A 107 3.11 -1.02 9.64
CA ALA A 107 1.75 -1.40 9.30
C ALA A 107 1.23 -2.49 10.24
N VAL A 108 -0.09 -2.54 10.38
CA VAL A 108 -0.79 -3.59 11.12
C VAL A 108 -1.38 -4.57 10.11
N ASP A 109 -1.10 -5.85 10.31
CA ASP A 109 -1.66 -6.96 9.53
C ASP A 109 -3.05 -7.37 10.07
N LEU A 110 -3.76 -8.24 9.35
CA LEU A 110 -5.09 -8.71 9.73
C LEU A 110 -5.13 -9.44 11.07
N ASP A 111 -4.02 -10.07 11.46
CA ASP A 111 -3.85 -10.73 12.77
C ASP A 111 -3.51 -9.75 13.91
N GLY A 112 -3.40 -8.45 13.62
CA GLY A 112 -3.01 -7.41 14.56
C GLY A 112 -1.51 -7.27 14.79
N SER A 113 -0.68 -8.09 14.15
CA SER A 113 0.78 -7.99 14.26
C SER A 113 1.30 -6.74 13.55
N ILE A 114 2.35 -6.14 14.12
CA ILE A 114 3.03 -4.98 13.51
C ILE A 114 4.14 -5.49 12.60
N LYS A 115 4.14 -5.03 11.36
CA LYS A 115 5.19 -5.27 10.36
C LYS A 115 5.93 -3.97 10.07
N ASN A 116 7.25 -4.06 9.96
CA ASN A 116 8.06 -3.00 9.37
C ASN A 116 8.13 -3.25 7.87
N LEU A 117 7.83 -2.23 7.07
CA LEU A 117 7.86 -2.32 5.60
C LEU A 117 9.15 -1.72 5.05
N SER A 118 9.49 -2.10 3.81
CA SER A 118 10.57 -1.51 3.05
C SER A 118 10.36 0.00 2.87
N PRO A 119 11.43 0.80 2.81
CA PRO A 119 11.29 2.22 2.49
C PRO A 119 10.76 2.41 1.06
N LEU A 120 10.14 3.56 0.83
CA LEU A 120 9.68 4.01 -0.48
C LEU A 120 10.48 5.26 -0.87
N ARG A 121 11.10 5.25 -2.04
CA ARG A 121 11.82 6.40 -2.60
C ARG A 121 11.04 6.93 -3.78
N LEU A 122 10.76 8.23 -3.80
CA LEU A 122 10.05 8.86 -4.91
C LEU A 122 10.75 10.17 -5.30
N VAL A 123 10.64 10.53 -6.58
CA VAL A 123 11.08 11.81 -7.13
C VAL A 123 9.86 12.48 -7.73
N ALA A 124 9.47 13.64 -7.18
CA ALA A 124 8.32 14.36 -7.69
C ALA A 124 8.65 15.00 -9.03
N ILE A 125 7.87 14.74 -10.08
CA ILE A 125 8.04 15.35 -11.40
C ILE A 125 6.86 16.26 -11.74
N LYS A 126 7.08 17.23 -12.64
CA LYS A 126 5.96 17.98 -13.21
C LYS A 126 5.08 17.01 -13.98
N GLN A 127 3.77 17.22 -13.90
CA GLN A 127 2.84 16.54 -14.78
C GLN A 127 3.10 17.02 -16.21
N GLU A 128 3.31 16.08 -17.13
CA GLU A 128 3.31 16.41 -18.55
C GLU A 128 1.85 16.52 -18.99
N ASP A 129 1.45 17.72 -19.38
CA ASP A 129 0.18 17.93 -20.06
C ASP A 129 0.28 17.24 -21.43
N ASN A 130 -0.32 16.06 -21.56
CA ASN A 130 -0.52 15.44 -22.86
C ASN A 130 -1.58 16.26 -23.62
N GLU A 131 -1.13 17.28 -24.35
CA GLU A 131 -1.92 17.97 -25.39
C GLU A 131 -2.27 17.05 -26.57
#